data_AF-A0A9D1K0B9-F1
#
_entry.id   AF-A0A9D1K0B9-F1
#
_cell.length_a   1.000
_cell.length_b   1.000
_cell.length_c   1.000
_cell.angle_alpha   90.00
_cell.angle_beta   90.00
_cell.angle_gamma   90.00
#
_symmetry.space_group_name_H-M   'P 1'
#
loop_
_entity.id
_entity.type
_entity.pdbx_description
1 polymer ?
#
loop_
_entity_poly.entity_id
_entity_poly.type
_entity_poly.pdbx_seq_one_letter_code
_entity_poly.pdbx_strand_id
1 'polypeptide(L)'
;MTALVEGSGLSHVQIRQESLPFGEKGVLFVPKGTKAITDWVYAGRDGTQRAVIPEGVIAIGRGDFSCCTNLKEILLPGTLRTIGPEAF
;
A
#
# COMPACT_ATOMS: atom_id res chain seq x y z
N MET A 1 -30.54 -0.64 -8.20
CA MET A 1 -30.58 -1.13 -6.81
C MET A 1 -29.98 -0.04 -5.95
N THR A 2 -30.86 0.79 -5.38
CA THR A 2 -30.55 2.09 -4.80
C THR A 2 -29.96 1.92 -3.40
N ALA A 3 -28.96 2.73 -3.02
CA ALA A 3 -28.58 2.89 -1.63
C ALA A 3 -28.73 4.37 -1.24
N LEU A 4 -29.63 4.60 -0.29
CA LEU A 4 -29.78 5.82 0.49
C LEU A 4 -28.55 6.03 1.39
N VAL A 5 -28.20 7.28 1.64
CA VAL A 5 -27.33 7.66 2.76
C VAL A 5 -28.17 8.47 3.73
N GLU A 6 -28.53 7.87 4.87
CA GLU A 6 -29.04 8.61 6.02
C GLU A 6 -27.87 8.98 6.94
N GLY A 7 -27.85 10.23 7.37
CA GLY A 7 -26.82 10.76 8.25
C GLY A 7 -26.93 10.22 9.68
N SER A 8 -25.80 10.07 10.36
CA SER A 8 -25.70 10.23 11.81
C SER A 8 -24.24 10.40 12.23
N GLY A 9 -24.02 11.21 13.27
CA GLY A 9 -22.73 11.79 13.65
C GLY A 9 -21.64 10.80 14.02
N LEU A 10 -20.52 10.88 13.29
CA LEU A 10 -19.30 10.14 13.59
C LEU A 10 -18.28 11.08 14.24
N SER A 11 -18.03 10.86 15.52
CA SER A 11 -16.97 11.50 16.32
C SER A 11 -15.57 10.94 16.02
N HIS A 12 -15.48 9.88 15.21
CA HIS A 12 -14.24 9.29 14.72
C HIS A 12 -14.34 9.09 13.20
N VAL A 13 -13.37 9.66 12.46
CA VAL A 13 -13.28 9.54 11.01
C VAL A 13 -12.86 8.11 10.65
N GLN A 14 -13.80 7.29 10.20
CA GLN A 14 -13.45 6.12 9.40
C GLN A 14 -13.19 6.60 7.98
N ILE A 15 -11.91 6.67 7.60
CA ILE A 15 -11.54 6.81 6.19
C ILE A 15 -12.04 5.55 5.50
N ARG A 16 -12.87 5.78 4.48
CA ARG A 16 -13.49 4.78 3.63
C ARG A 16 -12.48 3.67 3.31
N GLN A 17 -12.85 2.42 3.62
CA GLN A 17 -12.42 1.28 2.82
C GLN A 17 -12.94 1.52 1.40
N GLU A 18 -12.26 2.38 0.64
CA GLU A 18 -12.34 2.29 -0.82
C GLU A 18 -11.56 1.03 -1.18
N SER A 19 -12.27 -0.09 -1.07
CA SER A 19 -12.06 -1.32 -1.82
C SER A 19 -10.61 -1.51 -2.24
N LEU A 20 -9.81 -2.13 -1.35
CA LEU A 20 -8.72 -3.00 -1.83
C LEU A 20 -9.29 -3.75 -3.04
N PRO A 21 -8.66 -3.72 -4.22
CA PRO A 21 -9.12 -4.57 -5.31
C PRO A 21 -9.15 -5.99 -4.76
N PHE A 22 -10.35 -6.51 -4.53
CA PHE A 22 -10.58 -7.89 -4.15
C PHE A 22 -10.10 -8.73 -5.34
N GLY A 23 -8.87 -9.21 -5.28
CA GLY A 23 -8.25 -10.00 -6.32
C GLY A 23 -6.89 -10.47 -5.85
N GLU A 24 -6.82 -11.71 -5.40
CA GLU A 24 -5.68 -12.40 -4.79
C GLU A 24 -5.35 -12.01 -3.34
N LYS A 25 -5.66 -12.95 -2.44
CA LYS A 25 -5.24 -12.94 -1.04
C LYS A 25 -3.73 -12.67 -0.96
N GLY A 26 -3.33 -11.63 -0.24
CA GLY A 26 -1.94 -11.31 0.04
C GLY A 26 -1.22 -10.47 -1.03
N VAL A 27 -1.93 -9.80 -1.93
CA VAL A 27 -1.31 -8.80 -2.81
C VAL A 27 -1.55 -7.38 -2.29
N LEU A 28 -0.47 -6.60 -2.16
CA LEU A 28 -0.48 -5.19 -1.81
C LEU A 28 -0.30 -4.35 -3.08
N PHE A 29 -1.23 -3.42 -3.28
CA PHE A 29 -1.17 -2.47 -4.39
C PHE A 29 -0.92 -1.07 -3.86
N VAL A 30 0.16 -0.44 -4.31
CA VAL A 30 0.40 0.99 -4.05
C VAL A 30 -0.50 1.82 -4.96
N PRO A 31 -1.19 2.87 -4.44
CA PRO A 31 -2.08 3.69 -5.24
C PRO A 31 -1.42 4.27 -6.49
N LYS A 32 -2.12 4.25 -7.62
CA LYS A 32 -1.66 4.94 -8.84
C LYS A 32 -1.49 6.42 -8.56
N GLY A 33 -0.46 7.03 -9.16
CA GLY A 33 -0.14 8.45 -8.95
C GLY A 33 0.76 8.72 -7.74
N THR A 34 1.02 7.71 -6.89
CA THR A 34 2.03 7.79 -5.83
C THR A 34 3.38 8.16 -6.44
N LYS A 35 4.01 9.21 -5.92
CA LYS A 35 5.36 9.64 -6.34
C LYS A 35 6.44 9.08 -5.45
N ALA A 36 6.21 9.04 -4.16
CA ALA A 36 7.14 8.46 -3.20
C ALA A 36 6.35 7.68 -2.16
N ILE A 37 6.92 6.56 -1.72
CA ILE A 37 6.47 5.87 -0.53
C ILE A 37 7.43 6.29 0.58
N THR A 38 6.89 6.86 1.65
CA THR A 38 7.69 7.37 2.77
C THR A 38 8.03 6.26 3.75
N ASP A 39 8.79 6.58 4.79
CA ASP A 39 9.31 5.60 5.74
C ASP A 39 8.18 4.82 6.45
N TRP A 40 8.38 3.50 6.59
CA TRP A 40 7.56 2.54 7.36
C TRP A 40 6.06 2.47 6.98
N VAL A 41 5.66 2.87 5.78
CA VAL A 41 4.24 2.90 5.38
C VAL A 41 3.62 1.50 5.30
N TYR A 42 4.39 0.52 4.84
CA TYR A 42 3.93 -0.87 4.69
C TYR A 42 4.60 -1.87 5.64
N ALA A 43 5.27 -1.39 6.68
CA ALA A 43 6.02 -2.22 7.62
C ALA A 43 5.10 -3.20 8.38
N GLY A 44 5.58 -4.42 8.61
CA GLY A 44 4.90 -5.44 9.41
C GLY A 44 3.62 -6.00 8.78
N ARG A 45 3.41 -5.82 7.48
CA ARG A 45 2.22 -6.34 6.80
C ARG A 45 2.35 -7.82 6.48
N ASP A 46 2.30 -8.66 7.51
CA ASP A 46 2.44 -10.11 7.44
C ASP A 46 1.39 -10.80 6.56
N GLY A 47 0.26 -10.16 6.26
CA GLY A 47 -0.70 -10.67 5.29
C GLY A 47 -0.22 -10.61 3.83
N THR A 48 0.86 -9.88 3.55
CA THR A 48 1.34 -9.57 2.19
C THR A 48 2.34 -10.61 1.71
N GLN A 49 2.04 -11.25 0.59
CA GLN A 49 2.89 -12.18 -0.16
C GLN A 49 3.51 -11.54 -1.39
N ARG A 50 2.83 -10.54 -1.97
CA ARG A 50 3.28 -9.82 -3.16
C ARG A 50 3.02 -8.33 -3.01
N ALA A 51 3.95 -7.49 -3.43
CA ALA A 51 3.73 -6.04 -3.54
C ALA A 51 3.90 -5.57 -4.99
N VAL A 52 2.99 -4.71 -5.45
CA VAL A 52 3.03 -4.11 -6.78
C VAL A 52 3.17 -2.60 -6.65
N ILE A 53 4.35 -2.10 -7.05
CA ILE A 53 4.70 -0.68 -7.00
C ILE A 53 4.49 -0.09 -8.40
N PRO A 54 3.55 0.85 -8.60
CA PRO A 54 3.18 1.34 -9.92
C PRO A 54 4.25 2.24 -10.53
N GLU A 55 4.25 2.32 -11.86
CA GLU A 55 5.04 3.30 -12.60
C GLU A 55 4.76 4.73 -12.12
N GLY A 56 5.83 5.53 -12.05
CA GLY A 56 5.80 6.90 -11.54
C GLY A 56 6.26 7.04 -10.09
N VAL A 57 6.37 5.95 -9.33
CA VAL A 57 7.07 5.96 -8.03
C VAL A 57 8.56 6.14 -8.27
N ILE A 58 9.14 7.14 -7.61
CA ILE A 58 10.56 7.52 -7.72
C ILE A 58 11.38 7.13 -6.48
N ALA A 59 10.73 6.96 -5.32
CA ALA A 59 11.40 6.64 -4.07
C ALA A 59 10.58 5.70 -3.18
N ILE A 60 11.27 4.78 -2.50
CA ILE A 60 10.78 3.96 -1.39
C ILE A 60 11.56 4.36 -0.14
N GLY A 61 10.86 4.64 0.95
CA GLY A 61 11.41 5.12 2.21
C GLY A 61 12.09 4.04 3.05
N ARG A 62 12.65 4.46 4.19
CA ARG A 62 13.28 3.57 5.16
C ARG A 62 12.26 2.59 5.73
N GLY A 63 12.63 1.31 5.83
CA GLY A 63 11.82 0.34 6.56
C GLY A 63 10.48 -0.02 5.91
N ASP A 64 10.23 0.39 4.68
CA ASP A 64 8.86 0.45 4.15
C ASP A 64 8.17 -0.93 4.03
N PHE A 65 8.90 -1.97 3.64
CA PHE A 65 8.44 -3.37 3.66
C PHE A 65 9.13 -4.21 4.74
N SER A 66 9.79 -3.55 5.69
CA SER A 66 10.42 -4.24 6.82
C SER A 66 9.39 -5.11 7.56
N CYS A 67 9.85 -6.23 8.10
CA CYS A 67 9.02 -7.18 8.84
C CYS A 67 7.79 -7.70 8.07
N CYS A 68 7.74 -7.59 6.75
CA CYS A 68 6.71 -8.26 5.95
C CYS A 68 7.09 -9.74 5.77
N THR A 69 6.88 -10.54 6.82
CA THR A 69 7.47 -11.90 6.93
C THR A 69 7.01 -12.89 5.87
N ASN A 70 5.85 -12.65 5.25
CA ASN A 70 5.31 -13.50 4.18
C ASN A 70 5.57 -12.96 2.77
N LEU A 71 6.24 -11.80 2.62
CA LEU A 71 6.49 -11.15 1.34
C LEU A 71 7.51 -11.94 0.52
N LYS A 72 7.09 -12.42 -0.65
CA LYS A 72 7.88 -13.28 -1.55
C LYS A 72 8.27 -12.59 -2.84
N GLU A 73 7.51 -11.59 -3.27
CA GLU A 73 7.71 -10.92 -4.55
C GLU A 73 7.38 -9.42 -4.44
N ILE A 74 8.21 -8.58 -5.03
CA ILE A 74 7.95 -7.16 -5.21
C ILE A 74 8.20 -6.80 -6.67
N LEU A 75 7.18 -6.25 -7.34
CA LEU A 75 7.31 -5.66 -8.66
C LEU A 75 7.65 -4.18 -8.53
N LEU A 76 8.88 -3.82 -8.88
CA LEU A 76 9.37 -2.44 -8.87
C LEU A 76 9.18 -1.78 -10.24
N PRO A 77 8.85 -0.48 -10.30
CA PRO A 77 8.71 0.23 -11.56
C PRO A 77 10.06 0.63 -12.15
N GLY A 78 10.10 0.82 -13.46
CA GLY A 78 11.29 1.33 -14.15
C GLY A 78 11.64 2.77 -13.77
N THR A 79 10.70 3.52 -13.17
CA THR A 79 10.91 4.89 -12.69
C THR A 79 11.59 4.99 -11.32
N LEU A 80 11.75 3.89 -10.59
CA LEU A 80 12.32 3.93 -9.24
C LEU A 80 13.78 4.43 -9.28
N ARG A 81 14.15 5.32 -8.35
CA ARG A 81 15.50 5.91 -8.26
C ARG A 81 16.13 5.75 -6.89
N THR A 82 15.32 5.76 -5.83
CA THR A 82 15.82 5.73 -4.45
C THR A 82 15.12 4.63 -3.65
N ILE A 83 15.91 3.88 -2.88
CA ILE A 83 15.43 2.89 -1.91
C ILE A 83 16.09 3.23 -0.58
N GLY A 84 15.27 3.44 0.45
CA GLY A 84 15.72 3.77 1.79
C GLY A 84 16.38 2.58 2.50
N PRO A 85 17.11 2.83 3.60
CA PRO A 85 17.68 1.75 4.41
C PRO A 85 16.60 0.79 4.91
N GLU A 86 16.90 -0.50 5.01
CA GLU A 86 15.97 -1.50 5.58
C GLU A 86 14.60 -1.57 4.85
N ALA A 87 14.49 -1.05 3.62
CA ALA A 87 13.21 -0.95 2.93
C ALA A 87 12.52 -2.30 2.64
N PHE A 88 13.24 -3.42 2.71
CA PHE A 88 12.74 -4.78 2.46
C PHE A 88 13.25 -5.72 3.54
#